data_AF-A0A1H0BUH0-F1
#
_entry.id   AF-A0A1H0BUH0-F1
#
_cell.length_a   1.000
_cell.length_b   1.000
_cell.length_c   1.000
_cell.angle_alpha   90.00
_cell.angle_beta   90.00
_cell.angle_gamma   90.00
#
_symmetry.space_group_name_H-M   'P 1'
#
loop_
_entity.id
_entity.type
_entity.pdbx_description
1 polymer ?
#
loop_
_entity_poly.entity_id
_entity_poly.type
_entity_poly.pdbx_seq_one_letter_code
_entity_poly.pdbx_strand_id
1 'polypeptide(L)'
;MTSEKVPPSMSQTALSDKALSILTFAAYHSLVSGETVTRVVLDDGKGHKADSQGVSEMEEAGLLSPDGERGTLTDKGEDALGKVIEAIRSAAR
;
A
#
# COMPACT_ATOMS: atom_id res chain seq x y z
N MET A 1 27.20 -8.03 -34.86
CA MET A 1 25.83 -7.57 -34.55
C MET A 1 25.30 -8.42 -33.42
N THR A 2 25.56 -8.02 -32.18
CA THR A 2 25.02 -8.68 -30.99
C THR A 2 23.75 -7.93 -30.59
N SER A 3 22.60 -8.59 -30.71
CA SER A 3 21.32 -8.05 -30.23
C SER A 3 21.39 -7.90 -28.70
N GLU A 4 21.42 -6.67 -28.24
CA GLU A 4 21.27 -6.33 -26.84
C GLU A 4 19.81 -6.59 -26.43
N LYS A 5 19.61 -7.53 -25.52
CA LYS A 5 18.28 -7.87 -24.99
C LYS A 5 17.86 -6.75 -24.05
N VAL A 6 17.02 -5.84 -24.54
CA VAL A 6 16.40 -4.79 -23.72
C VAL A 6 15.59 -5.47 -22.59
N PRO A 7 15.86 -5.19 -21.30
CA PRO A 7 15.09 -5.75 -20.21
C PRO A 7 13.63 -5.25 -20.29
N PRO A 8 12.65 -6.08 -19.91
CA PRO A 8 11.26 -5.64 -19.88
C PRO A 8 11.15 -4.41 -18.97
N SER A 9 10.55 -3.33 -19.47
CA SER A 9 10.26 -2.17 -18.63
C SER A 9 9.40 -2.67 -17.47
N MET A 10 9.87 -2.43 -16.24
CA MET A 10 9.05 -2.57 -15.03
C MET A 10 7.89 -1.58 -15.15
N SER A 11 6.81 -1.99 -15.81
CA SER A 11 5.56 -1.25 -15.79
C SER A 11 5.14 -1.17 -14.34
N GLN A 12 5.33 0.00 -13.73
CA GLN A 12 4.61 0.37 -12.52
C GLN A 12 3.15 0.48 -12.93
N THR A 13 2.43 -0.63 -12.91
CA THR A 13 0.97 -0.59 -13.01
C THR A 13 0.51 0.24 -11.82
N ALA A 14 -0.17 1.36 -12.10
CA ALA A 14 -0.73 2.19 -11.05
C ALA A 14 -1.68 1.33 -10.20
N LEU A 15 -1.56 1.44 -8.88
CA LEU A 15 -2.47 0.78 -7.93
C LEU A 15 -3.91 1.20 -8.22
N SER A 16 -4.87 0.27 -8.11
CA SER A 16 -6.29 0.61 -8.19
C SER A 16 -6.76 1.38 -6.95
N ASP A 17 -7.93 2.01 -7.03
CA ASP A 17 -8.56 2.66 -5.87
C ASP A 17 -8.79 1.69 -4.70
N LYS A 18 -8.98 0.39 -4.99
CA LYS A 18 -9.09 -0.65 -3.97
C LYS A 18 -7.79 -0.81 -3.19
N ALA A 19 -6.65 -0.86 -3.87
CA ALA A 19 -5.34 -0.89 -3.23
C ALA A 19 -5.02 0.45 -2.53
N LEU A 20 -5.33 1.58 -3.17
CA LEU A 20 -5.15 2.91 -2.58
C LEU A 20 -6.00 3.11 -1.32
N SER A 21 -7.17 2.47 -1.22
CA SER A 21 -8.01 2.54 -0.01
C SER A 21 -7.31 1.96 1.22
N ILE A 22 -6.45 0.94 1.05
CA ILE A 22 -5.67 0.31 2.12
C ILE A 22 -4.59 1.29 2.63
N LEU A 23 -3.86 1.92 1.72
CA LEU A 23 -2.89 2.97 2.06
C LEU A 23 -3.56 4.18 2.72
N THR A 24 -4.74 4.56 2.23
CA THR A 24 -5.53 5.68 2.78
C THR A 24 -5.98 5.39 4.21
N PHE A 25 -6.43 4.15 4.47
CA PHE A 25 -6.80 3.72 5.82
C PHE A 25 -5.60 3.75 6.78
N ALA A 26 -4.44 3.25 6.35
CA ALA A 26 -3.20 3.33 7.13
C ALA A 26 -2.80 4.79 7.38
N ALA A 27 -2.91 5.68 6.38
CA ALA A 27 -2.59 7.10 6.51
C ALA A 27 -3.50 7.81 7.51
N TYR A 28 -4.82 7.54 7.46
CA TYR A 28 -5.77 8.02 8.46
C TYR A 28 -5.33 7.65 9.87
N HIS A 29 -5.01 6.36 10.10
CA HIS A 29 -4.60 5.90 11.42
C HIS A 29 -3.29 6.54 11.89
N SER A 30 -2.30 6.68 11.02
CA SER A 30 -1.06 7.38 11.35
C SER A 30 -1.26 8.86 11.67
N LEU A 31 -2.13 9.54 10.96
CA LEU A 31 -2.46 10.95 11.22
C LEU A 31 -3.16 11.12 12.56
N VAL A 32 -4.06 10.19 12.92
CA VAL A 32 -4.80 10.21 14.20
C VAL A 32 -3.90 9.84 15.38
N SER A 33 -3.04 8.82 15.25
CA SER A 33 -2.18 8.35 16.35
C SER A 33 -0.91 9.19 16.53
N GLY A 34 -0.41 9.82 15.45
CA GLY A 34 0.91 10.44 15.40
C GLY A 34 2.06 9.44 15.21
N GLU A 35 1.76 8.15 15.04
CA GLU A 35 2.73 7.06 14.86
C GLU A 35 2.67 6.47 13.46
N THR A 36 3.80 5.98 12.95
CA THR A 36 3.83 5.24 11.68
C THR A 36 3.15 3.90 11.83
N VAL A 37 2.10 3.66 11.04
CA VAL A 37 1.43 2.37 10.96
C VAL A 37 2.32 1.40 10.17
N THR A 38 2.65 0.27 10.77
CA THR A 38 3.42 -0.82 10.14
C THR A 38 2.56 -2.05 9.84
N ARG A 39 1.38 -2.16 10.47
CA ARG A 39 0.45 -3.27 10.29
C ARG A 39 -0.98 -2.79 10.09
N VAL A 40 -1.61 -3.29 9.03
CA VAL A 40 -2.97 -2.95 8.62
C VAL A 40 -3.91 -4.11 8.93
N VAL A 41 -5.13 -3.81 9.39
CA VAL A 41 -6.19 -4.81 9.55
C VAL A 41 -6.83 -5.03 8.17
N LEU A 42 -6.82 -6.27 7.69
CA LEU A 42 -7.42 -6.67 6.40
C LEU A 42 -8.80 -7.28 6.57
N ASP A 43 -9.08 -7.84 7.74
CA ASP A 43 -10.39 -8.34 8.14
C ASP A 43 -10.58 -8.02 9.63
N ASP A 44 -11.64 -7.27 9.96
CA ASP A 44 -11.90 -6.90 11.35
C ASP A 44 -12.74 -7.94 12.11
N GLY A 45 -13.14 -9.03 11.44
CA GLY A 45 -14.01 -10.06 12.00
C GLY A 45 -15.45 -9.60 12.29
N LYS A 46 -15.79 -8.36 11.94
CA LYS A 46 -17.10 -7.72 12.15
C LYS A 46 -17.81 -7.38 10.84
N GLY A 47 -17.23 -7.80 9.72
CA GLY A 47 -17.80 -7.65 8.38
C GLY A 47 -17.10 -6.59 7.53
N HIS A 48 -16.14 -5.84 8.07
CA HIS A 48 -15.29 -4.96 7.26
C HIS A 48 -14.03 -5.71 6.83
N LYS A 49 -13.85 -5.82 5.53
CA LYS A 49 -12.66 -6.43 4.94
C LYS A 49 -12.07 -5.50 3.88
N ALA A 50 -10.75 -5.45 3.83
CA ALA A 50 -10.06 -4.90 2.68
C ALA A 50 -10.48 -5.68 1.42
N ASP A 51 -10.61 -4.97 0.30
CA ASP A 51 -10.92 -5.62 -0.97
C ASP A 51 -9.77 -6.57 -1.35
N SER A 52 -10.10 -7.83 -1.63
CA SER A 52 -9.11 -8.88 -1.88
C SER A 52 -8.25 -8.61 -3.11
N GLN A 53 -8.80 -7.93 -4.13
CA GLN A 53 -8.02 -7.51 -5.29
C GLN A 53 -7.02 -6.42 -4.88
N GLY A 54 -7.44 -5.46 -4.06
CA GLY A 54 -6.54 -4.43 -3.52
C GLY A 54 -5.40 -5.03 -2.70
N VAL A 55 -5.68 -6.06 -1.90
CA VAL A 55 -4.64 -6.79 -1.15
C VAL A 55 -3.65 -7.49 -2.10
N SER A 56 -4.14 -8.20 -3.13
CA SER A 56 -3.30 -8.86 -4.13
C SER A 56 -2.40 -7.86 -4.86
N GLU A 57 -2.94 -6.71 -5.28
CA GLU A 57 -2.16 -5.66 -5.95
C GLU A 57 -1.05 -5.10 -5.04
N MET A 58 -1.35 -4.89 -3.75
CA MET A 58 -0.36 -4.44 -2.77
C MET A 58 0.74 -5.48 -2.52
N GLU A 59 0.38 -6.77 -2.49
CA GLU A 59 1.33 -7.88 -2.35
C GLU A 59 2.21 -8.02 -3.61
N GLU A 60 1.62 -8.04 -4.80
CA GLU A 60 2.33 -8.11 -6.08
C GLU A 60 3.25 -6.91 -6.30
N ALA A 61 2.84 -5.72 -5.83
CA ALA A 61 3.68 -4.52 -5.84
C ALA A 61 4.79 -4.55 -4.77
N GLY A 62 4.81 -5.55 -3.89
CA GLY A 62 5.78 -5.69 -2.80
C GLY A 62 5.63 -4.63 -1.71
N LEU A 63 4.42 -4.10 -1.52
CA LEU A 63 4.10 -3.07 -0.52
C LEU A 63 3.54 -3.66 0.77
N LEU A 64 2.96 -4.86 0.70
CA LEU A 64 2.29 -5.51 1.81
C LEU A 64 2.61 -7.00 1.83
N SER A 65 2.86 -7.56 3.01
CA SER A 65 2.89 -8.99 3.27
C SER A 65 1.63 -9.37 4.06
N PRO A 66 0.60 -9.98 3.42
CA PRO A 66 -0.58 -10.45 4.13
C PRO A 66 -0.26 -11.63 5.05
N ASP A 67 -0.89 -11.65 6.21
CA ASP A 67 -0.82 -12.68 7.26
C ASP A 67 -2.20 -12.82 7.91
N GLY A 68 -3.05 -13.64 7.29
CA GLY A 68 -4.44 -13.87 7.69
C GLY A 68 -5.26 -12.58 7.68
N GLU A 69 -5.75 -12.18 8.86
CA GLU A 69 -6.62 -11.02 9.07
C GLU A 69 -5.86 -9.68 9.06
N ARG A 70 -4.53 -9.71 8.95
CA ARG A 70 -3.67 -8.52 8.97
C ARG A 70 -2.68 -8.54 7.82
N GLY A 71 -2.15 -7.38 7.47
CA GLY A 71 -1.03 -7.26 6.55
C GLY A 71 0.05 -6.39 7.16
N THR A 72 1.31 -6.79 7.03
CA THR A 72 2.46 -6.00 7.45
C THR A 72 2.95 -5.21 6.24
N LEU A 73 3.10 -3.89 6.37
CA LEU A 73 3.74 -3.10 5.32
C LEU A 73 5.21 -3.51 5.22
N THR A 74 5.70 -3.66 4.00
CA THR A 74 7.13 -3.78 3.76
C THR A 74 7.80 -2.41 3.89
N ASP A 75 9.13 -2.33 3.92
CA ASP A 75 9.85 -1.05 3.86
C ASP A 75 9.37 -0.19 2.67
N LYS A 76 9.11 -0.81 1.51
CA LYS A 76 8.56 -0.14 0.33
C LYS A 76 7.13 0.36 0.56
N GLY A 77 6.33 -0.39 1.32
CA GLY A 77 4.98 -0.02 1.74
C GLY A 77 4.98 1.17 2.71
N GLU A 78 5.88 1.17 3.69
CA GLU A 78 6.06 2.28 4.63
C GLU A 78 6.52 3.56 3.90
N ASP A 79 7.46 3.44 2.97
CA ASP A 79 7.87 4.56 2.10
C ASP A 79 6.70 5.11 1.27
N ALA A 80 5.86 4.23 0.72
CA ALA A 80 4.67 4.64 -0.03
C ALA A 80 3.65 5.34 0.88
N LEU A 81 3.42 4.82 2.08
CA LEU A 81 2.56 5.43 3.09
C LEU A 81 3.05 6.83 3.48
N GLY A 82 4.36 7.01 3.69
CA GLY A 82 4.97 8.31 3.98
C GLY A 82 4.68 9.34 2.89
N LYS A 83 4.79 8.95 1.61
CA LYS A 83 4.45 9.82 0.47
C LYS A 83 2.97 10.21 0.45
N VAL A 84 2.08 9.28 0.78
CA VAL A 84 0.64 9.57 0.86
C VAL A 84 0.34 10.58 1.97
N ILE A 85 0.92 10.39 3.16
CA ILE A 85 0.74 11.31 4.30
C ILE A 85 1.25 12.71 3.96
N GLU A 86 2.44 12.81 3.33
CA GLU A 86 2.97 14.10 2.90
C GLU A 86 2.11 14.77 1.83
N ALA A 87 1.55 14.01 0.89
CA ALA A 87 0.61 14.54 -0.09
C ALA A 87 -0.67 15.10 0.57
N ILE A 88 -1.24 14.38 1.54
CA ILE A 88 -2.41 14.84 2.32
C ILE A 88 -2.09 16.14 3.05
N ARG A 89 -0.94 16.21 3.74
CA ARG A 89 -0.49 17.40 4.47
C ARG A 89 -0.26 18.58 3.53
N SER A 90 0.31 18.35 2.35
CA SER A 90 0.55 19.40 1.36
C SER A 90 -0.75 19.95 0.78
N ALA A 91 -1.78 19.13 0.61
CA ALA A 91 -3.06 19.56 0.06
C ALA A 91 -3.87 20.47 1.03
N ALA A 92 -3.54 20.43 2.33
CA ALA A 92 -4.20 21.22 3.37
C ALA A 92 -3.43 22.50 3.77
N ARG A 93 -2.37 22.85 3.04
CA ARG A 93 -1.55 24.05 3.27
C ARG A 93 -1.92 25.20 2.34
#